data_AF-A0A925MCE6-F1
#
_entry.id   AF-A0A925MCE6-F1
#
_cell.length_a   1.000
_cell.length_b   1.000
_cell.length_c   1.000
_cell.angle_alpha   90.00
_cell.angle_beta   90.00
_cell.angle_gamma   90.00
#
_symmetry.space_group_name_H-M   'P 1'
#
loop_
_entity.id
_entity.type
_entity.pdbx_description
1 polymer ?
#
loop_
_entity_poly.entity_id
_entity_poly.type
_entity_poly.pdbx_seq_one_letter_code
_entity_poly.pdbx_strand_id
1 'polypeptide(L)'
;QERFRVATGAIAEAPLAQRPNVVTALHACDTATDDALALAIEKSADHVAVVPCCQAEVARQLEAARPADPSIAALFSHPLHRRELGSHLTNVVRGLVLEAHGYKVTVTELVGWEHSAKNELILGKRAHRYGAAARTTLRALLDRFQIEPALVRTLTARGLDPRSEPAPGPAASSDPS
;
A
#
# COMPACT_ATOMS: atom_id res chain seq x y z
N GLN A 1 26.92 -17.48 13.91
CA GLN A 1 25.71 -16.63 13.95
C GLN A 1 24.81 -17.04 12.80
N GLU A 2 23.55 -17.37 13.09
CA GLU A 2 22.54 -17.65 12.05
C GLU A 2 22.22 -16.36 11.29
N ARG A 3 22.33 -16.40 9.96
CA ARG A 3 22.07 -15.25 9.06
C ARG A 3 20.64 -15.23 8.52
N PHE A 4 19.87 -16.29 8.76
CA PHE A 4 18.53 -16.46 8.23
C PHE A 4 17.66 -17.21 9.23
N ARG A 5 16.43 -16.72 9.44
CA ARG A 5 15.41 -17.36 10.27
C ARG A 5 14.12 -17.47 9.46
N VAL A 6 13.55 -18.67 9.43
CA VAL A 6 12.24 -18.91 8.85
C VAL A 6 11.20 -18.93 9.95
N ALA A 7 10.03 -18.34 9.69
CA ALA A 7 8.87 -18.43 10.54
C ALA A 7 7.63 -18.75 9.68
N THR A 8 6.71 -19.52 10.24
CA THR A 8 5.41 -19.82 9.64
C THR A 8 4.33 -19.11 10.45
N GLY A 9 3.47 -18.35 9.79
CA GLY A 9 2.40 -17.60 10.44
C GLY A 9 1.89 -16.46 9.56
N ALA A 10 0.98 -15.66 10.11
CA ALA A 10 0.53 -14.44 9.46
C ALA A 10 1.67 -13.40 9.42
N ILE A 11 1.77 -12.62 8.33
CA ILE A 11 2.81 -11.59 8.18
C ILE A 11 2.73 -10.56 9.33
N ALA A 12 1.52 -10.24 9.78
CA ALA A 12 1.28 -9.33 10.90
C ALA A 12 1.88 -9.81 12.23
N GLU A 13 2.04 -11.13 12.41
CA GLU A 13 2.47 -11.78 13.65
C GLU A 13 3.94 -12.22 13.58
N ALA A 14 4.66 -11.82 12.52
CA ALA A 14 6.04 -12.22 12.32
C ALA A 14 6.90 -11.89 13.57
N PRO A 15 7.60 -12.88 14.17
CA PRO A 15 8.39 -12.69 15.38
C PRO A 15 9.70 -11.95 15.04
N LEU A 16 9.61 -10.64 14.89
CA LEU A 16 10.74 -9.78 14.59
C LEU A 16 11.51 -9.46 15.88
N ALA A 17 12.77 -9.89 15.95
CA ALA A 17 13.64 -9.59 17.09
C ALA A 17 14.02 -8.10 17.18
N GLN A 18 14.01 -7.41 16.04
CA GLN A 18 14.36 -6.00 15.92
C GLN A 18 13.48 -5.35 14.85
N ARG A 19 13.44 -4.02 14.86
CA ARG A 19 12.82 -3.23 13.79
C ARG A 19 13.46 -3.59 12.44
N PRO A 20 12.68 -3.93 11.39
CA PRO A 20 13.25 -4.24 10.09
C PRO A 20 13.76 -2.95 9.41
N ASN A 21 14.96 -2.99 8.84
CA ASN A 21 15.43 -1.91 7.97
C ASN A 21 14.75 -1.95 6.59
N VAL A 22 14.55 -3.16 6.07
CA VAL A 22 13.93 -3.39 4.75
C VAL A 22 12.78 -4.36 4.92
N VAL A 23 11.63 -4.04 4.37
CA VAL A 23 10.53 -4.99 4.15
C VAL A 23 10.39 -5.21 2.65
N THR A 24 10.39 -6.47 2.24
CA THR A 24 10.20 -6.85 0.83
C THR A 24 9.10 -7.89 0.70
N ALA A 25 8.30 -7.78 -0.37
CA ALA A 25 7.27 -8.75 -0.69
C ALA A 25 7.18 -8.89 -2.22
N LEU A 26 7.59 -10.05 -2.73
CA LEU A 26 7.69 -10.32 -4.16
C LEU A 26 6.68 -11.40 -4.54
N HIS A 27 5.77 -11.09 -5.46
CA HIS A 27 4.66 -11.97 -5.84
C HIS A 27 3.78 -12.44 -4.68
N ALA A 28 3.68 -11.62 -3.63
CA ALA A 28 2.67 -11.80 -2.60
C ALA A 28 1.30 -11.50 -3.23
N CYS A 29 0.46 -12.52 -3.37
CA CYS A 29 -0.83 -12.39 -4.04
C CYS A 29 -1.92 -11.79 -3.12
N ASP A 30 -2.93 -11.22 -3.75
CA ASP A 30 -4.10 -10.55 -3.16
C ASP A 30 -3.70 -9.56 -2.06
N THR A 31 -4.12 -9.81 -0.82
CA THR A 31 -3.87 -8.92 0.32
C THR A 31 -2.55 -9.18 1.04
N ALA A 32 -1.76 -10.20 0.63
CA ALA A 32 -0.48 -10.49 1.30
C ALA A 32 0.53 -9.33 1.15
N THR A 33 0.51 -8.62 0.02
CA THR A 33 1.31 -7.39 -0.15
C THR A 33 0.81 -6.29 0.81
N ASP A 34 -0.49 -6.19 1.03
CA ASP A 34 -1.07 -5.21 1.96
C ASP A 34 -0.65 -5.49 3.40
N ASP A 35 -0.62 -6.75 3.81
CA ASP A 35 -0.13 -7.14 5.14
C ASP A 35 1.36 -6.80 5.32
N ALA A 36 2.18 -7.01 4.29
CA ALA A 36 3.59 -6.64 4.31
C ALA A 36 3.79 -5.12 4.39
N LEU A 37 2.98 -4.34 3.65
CA LEU A 37 3.00 -2.87 3.72
C LEU A 37 2.54 -2.36 5.08
N ALA A 38 1.47 -2.92 5.64
CA ALA A 38 0.99 -2.58 6.97
C ALA A 38 2.05 -2.87 8.05
N LEU A 39 2.70 -4.04 7.97
CA LEU A 39 3.84 -4.37 8.85
C LEU A 39 4.98 -3.36 8.71
N ALA A 40 5.33 -2.97 7.47
CA ALA A 40 6.40 -2.02 7.21
C ALA A 40 6.11 -0.65 7.83
N ILE A 41 4.88 -0.14 7.69
CA ILE A 41 4.44 1.12 8.27
C ILE A 41 4.42 1.03 9.81
N GLU A 42 3.80 -0.02 10.35
CA GLU A 42 3.67 -0.21 11.80
C GLU A 42 5.04 -0.32 12.48
N LYS A 43 5.97 -1.09 11.89
CA LYS A 43 7.33 -1.22 12.41
C LYS A 43 8.25 -0.10 11.93
N SER A 44 7.74 0.88 11.18
CA SER A 44 8.53 2.02 10.68
C SER A 44 9.82 1.59 9.97
N ALA A 45 9.70 0.68 9.01
CA ALA A 45 10.82 0.20 8.20
C ALA A 45 11.47 1.35 7.42
N ASP A 46 12.79 1.32 7.24
CA ASP A 46 13.52 2.36 6.50
C ASP A 46 13.21 2.32 5.01
N HIS A 47 13.06 1.10 4.47
CA HIS A 47 12.81 0.84 3.07
C HIS A 47 11.74 -0.23 2.87
N VAL A 48 10.98 -0.06 1.78
CA VAL A 48 9.98 -1.01 1.30
C VAL A 48 10.21 -1.25 -0.18
N ALA A 49 10.15 -2.51 -0.60
CA ALA A 49 10.17 -2.89 -2.01
C ALA A 49 9.16 -4.01 -2.25
N VAL A 50 8.09 -3.72 -2.99
CA VAL A 50 7.05 -4.72 -3.25
C VAL A 50 6.77 -4.83 -4.74
N VAL A 51 6.55 -6.07 -5.18
CA VAL A 51 6.10 -6.40 -6.54
C VAL A 51 4.70 -7.00 -6.40
N PRO A 52 3.65 -6.18 -6.56
CA PRO A 52 2.28 -6.65 -6.62
C PRO A 52 2.08 -7.61 -7.78
N CYS A 53 1.39 -8.72 -7.54
CA CYS A 53 1.10 -9.72 -8.57
C CYS A 53 -0.40 -9.76 -8.86
N CYS A 54 -1.15 -10.69 -8.26
CA CYS A 54 -2.59 -10.81 -8.49
C CYS A 54 -3.39 -10.10 -7.42
N GLN A 55 -4.48 -9.45 -7.80
CA GLN A 55 -5.37 -8.73 -6.88
C GLN A 55 -6.80 -8.90 -7.37
N ALA A 56 -7.71 -9.30 -6.48
CA ALA A 56 -9.12 -9.40 -6.84
C ALA A 56 -10.07 -8.68 -5.86
N GLU A 57 -9.60 -8.27 -4.68
CA GLU A 57 -10.41 -7.52 -3.71
C GLU A 57 -11.06 -6.27 -4.30
N VAL A 58 -10.27 -5.33 -4.84
CA VAL A 58 -10.82 -4.06 -5.31
C VAL A 58 -11.71 -4.29 -6.53
N ALA A 59 -11.37 -5.26 -7.37
CA ALA A 59 -12.24 -5.66 -8.48
C ALA A 59 -13.62 -6.16 -8.00
N ARG A 60 -13.67 -6.95 -6.91
CA ARG A 60 -14.95 -7.38 -6.30
C ARG A 60 -15.73 -6.20 -5.70
N GLN A 61 -15.03 -5.25 -5.08
CA GLN A 61 -15.68 -4.05 -4.54
C GLN A 61 -16.27 -3.18 -5.66
N LEU A 62 -15.55 -2.99 -6.77
CA LEU A 62 -16.04 -2.28 -7.95
C LEU A 62 -17.27 -2.95 -8.58
N GLU A 63 -17.37 -4.29 -8.53
CA GLU A 63 -18.57 -5.00 -8.99
C GLU A 63 -19.80 -4.69 -8.13
N ALA A 64 -19.61 -4.59 -6.82
CA ALA A 64 -20.68 -4.24 -5.88
C ALA A 64 -20.95 -2.72 -5.83
N ALA A 65 -19.99 -1.90 -6.25
CA ALA A 65 -20.07 -0.46 -6.19
C ALA A 65 -21.12 0.09 -7.17
N ARG A 66 -21.78 1.17 -6.73
CA ARG A 66 -22.66 1.98 -7.57
C ARG A 66 -22.12 3.41 -7.59
N PRO A 67 -21.05 3.70 -8.35
CA PRO A 67 -20.51 5.05 -8.40
C PRO A 67 -21.58 6.02 -8.89
N ALA A 68 -21.64 7.22 -8.29
CA ALA A 68 -22.63 8.23 -8.65
C ALA A 68 -22.50 8.73 -10.10
N ASP A 69 -21.33 8.53 -10.72
CA ASP A 69 -21.05 8.94 -12.09
C ASP A 69 -21.04 7.74 -13.05
N PRO A 70 -22.00 7.69 -14.00
CA PRO A 70 -22.07 6.64 -15.01
C PRO A 70 -20.81 6.52 -15.89
N SER A 71 -20.08 7.62 -16.12
CA SER A 71 -18.83 7.60 -16.92
C SER A 71 -17.71 6.84 -16.21
N ILE A 72 -17.70 6.86 -14.88
CA ILE A 72 -16.78 6.06 -14.06
C ILE A 72 -17.20 4.60 -14.04
N ALA A 73 -18.51 4.32 -13.89
CA ALA A 73 -19.02 2.96 -13.94
C ALA A 73 -18.63 2.23 -15.24
N ALA A 74 -18.68 2.96 -16.37
CA ALA A 74 -18.32 2.43 -17.69
C ALA A 74 -16.88 1.87 -17.76
N LEU A 75 -15.95 2.42 -16.96
CA LEU A 75 -14.55 1.96 -16.92
C LEU A 75 -14.41 0.53 -16.40
N PHE A 76 -15.38 0.00 -15.66
CA PHE A 76 -15.31 -1.33 -15.06
C PHE A 76 -16.59 -2.16 -15.23
N SER A 77 -17.41 -1.83 -16.24
CA SER A 77 -18.62 -2.59 -16.59
C SER A 77 -18.32 -4.02 -17.04
N HIS A 78 -17.19 -4.24 -17.72
CA HIS A 78 -16.79 -5.57 -18.20
C HIS A 78 -15.82 -6.24 -17.22
N PRO A 79 -15.91 -7.58 -17.02
CA PRO A 79 -15.06 -8.30 -16.06
C PRO A 79 -13.56 -8.09 -16.26
N LEU A 80 -13.10 -8.03 -17.52
CA LEU A 80 -11.70 -7.78 -17.85
C LEU A 80 -11.25 -6.40 -17.37
N HIS A 81 -12.00 -5.34 -17.73
CA HIS A 81 -11.65 -3.97 -17.33
C HIS A 81 -11.69 -3.80 -15.81
N ARG A 82 -12.68 -4.40 -15.15
CA ARG A 82 -12.81 -4.38 -13.69
C ARG A 82 -11.61 -5.00 -12.99
N ARG A 83 -11.11 -6.13 -13.51
CA ARG A 83 -9.93 -6.80 -12.97
C ARG A 83 -8.68 -5.92 -13.12
N GLU A 84 -8.44 -5.38 -14.31
CA GLU A 84 -7.25 -4.56 -14.58
C GLU A 84 -7.30 -3.23 -13.80
N LEU A 85 -8.44 -2.54 -13.84
CA LEU A 85 -8.63 -1.30 -13.08
C LEU A 85 -8.53 -1.55 -11.57
N GLY A 86 -9.17 -2.59 -11.06
CA GLY A 86 -9.11 -2.93 -9.64
C GLY A 86 -7.67 -3.22 -9.18
N SER A 87 -6.91 -3.96 -9.99
CA SER A 87 -5.49 -4.22 -9.73
C SER A 87 -4.67 -2.93 -9.71
N HIS A 88 -4.84 -2.07 -10.72
CA HIS A 88 -4.10 -0.80 -10.79
C HIS A 88 -4.49 0.15 -9.65
N LEU A 89 -5.78 0.28 -9.35
CA LEU A 89 -6.30 1.11 -8.27
C LEU A 89 -5.77 0.68 -6.91
N THR A 90 -5.61 -0.63 -6.69
CA THR A 90 -4.96 -1.15 -5.48
C THR A 90 -3.52 -0.63 -5.37
N ASN A 91 -2.75 -0.64 -6.45
CA ASN A 91 -1.35 -0.19 -6.43
C ASN A 91 -1.23 1.33 -6.23
N VAL A 92 -2.13 2.11 -6.82
CA VAL A 92 -2.25 3.56 -6.54
C VAL A 92 -2.54 3.81 -5.07
N VAL A 93 -3.49 3.07 -4.48
CA VAL A 93 -3.81 3.18 -3.04
C VAL A 93 -2.58 2.84 -2.18
N ARG A 94 -1.85 1.76 -2.50
CA ARG A 94 -0.62 1.37 -1.79
C ARG A 94 0.43 2.48 -1.80
N GLY A 95 0.63 3.13 -2.94
CA GLY A 95 1.53 4.28 -3.07
C GLY A 95 1.08 5.46 -2.20
N LEU A 96 -0.19 5.86 -2.32
CA LEU A 96 -0.75 6.98 -1.54
C LEU A 96 -0.72 6.73 -0.03
N VAL A 97 -0.96 5.49 0.41
CA VAL A 97 -0.86 5.10 1.83
C VAL A 97 0.58 5.24 2.33
N LEU A 98 1.57 4.76 1.57
CA LEU A 98 2.99 4.94 1.94
C LEU A 98 3.35 6.43 2.04
N GLU A 99 2.94 7.25 1.07
CA GLU A 99 3.16 8.71 1.11
C GLU A 99 2.47 9.38 2.30
N ALA A 100 1.23 8.99 2.60
CA ALA A 100 0.48 9.44 3.76
C ALA A 100 1.22 9.13 5.08
N HIS A 101 1.95 8.02 5.13
CA HIS A 101 2.76 7.59 6.27
C HIS A 101 4.24 8.04 6.22
N GLY A 102 4.56 9.03 5.38
CA GLY A 102 5.86 9.68 5.42
C GLY A 102 6.96 9.00 4.62
N TYR A 103 6.60 8.11 3.69
CA TYR A 103 7.54 7.55 2.72
C TYR A 103 7.61 8.44 1.48
N LYS A 104 8.81 8.59 0.92
CA LYS A 104 9.00 8.95 -0.47
C LYS A 104 8.77 7.69 -1.30
N VAL A 105 7.82 7.74 -2.24
CA VAL A 105 7.45 6.60 -3.08
C VAL A 105 7.99 6.77 -4.49
N THR A 106 8.46 5.68 -5.08
CA THR A 106 8.76 5.54 -6.50
C THR A 106 8.04 4.32 -7.02
N VAL A 107 7.27 4.49 -8.10
CA VAL A 107 6.66 3.38 -8.85
C VAL A 107 7.39 3.26 -10.17
N THR A 108 7.92 2.08 -10.47
CA THR A 108 8.75 1.83 -11.67
C THR A 108 8.53 0.43 -12.20
N GLU A 109 9.10 0.13 -13.36
CA GLU A 109 9.12 -1.22 -13.91
C GLU A 109 10.20 -2.10 -13.24
N LEU A 110 9.88 -3.36 -12.91
CA LEU A 110 10.78 -4.35 -12.32
C LEU A 110 11.71 -4.98 -13.38
N VAL A 111 11.16 -5.37 -14.52
CA VAL A 111 11.81 -6.00 -15.68
C VAL A 111 11.10 -5.53 -16.94
N GLY A 112 11.79 -5.42 -18.08
CA GLY A 112 11.20 -4.96 -19.33
C GLY A 112 9.96 -5.76 -19.76
N TRP A 113 9.08 -5.07 -20.49
CA TRP A 113 7.79 -5.57 -21.02
C TRP A 113 7.86 -6.94 -21.72
N GLU A 114 9.04 -7.35 -22.19
CA GLU A 114 9.29 -8.64 -22.83
C GLU A 114 9.08 -9.87 -21.93
N HIS A 115 8.92 -9.72 -20.60
CA HIS A 115 8.96 -10.85 -19.66
C HIS A 115 7.72 -11.06 -18.77
N SER A 116 6.86 -10.06 -18.55
CA SER A 116 5.61 -10.23 -17.79
C SER A 116 4.61 -9.10 -18.05
N ALA A 117 3.32 -9.40 -17.93
CA ALA A 117 2.24 -8.40 -18.00
C ALA A 117 2.07 -7.59 -16.69
N LYS A 118 2.77 -8.01 -15.62
CA LYS A 118 2.76 -7.38 -14.30
C LYS A 118 4.19 -7.07 -13.88
N ASN A 119 4.61 -5.84 -14.16
CA ASN A 119 5.99 -5.39 -13.96
C ASN A 119 6.08 -4.21 -13.01
N GLU A 120 5.04 -3.90 -12.23
CA GLU A 120 5.08 -2.75 -11.33
C GLU A 120 5.88 -3.09 -10.06
N LEU A 121 6.88 -2.25 -9.76
CA LEU A 121 7.67 -2.27 -8.54
C LEU A 121 7.38 -0.98 -7.76
N ILE A 122 6.85 -1.13 -6.55
CA ILE A 122 6.62 -0.01 -5.63
C ILE A 122 7.76 0.03 -4.61
N LEU A 123 8.49 1.14 -4.60
CA LEU A 123 9.59 1.41 -3.69
C LEU A 123 9.19 2.52 -2.73
N GLY A 124 9.43 2.31 -1.43
CA GLY A 124 9.26 3.31 -0.39
C GLY A 124 10.58 3.56 0.34
N LYS A 125 10.95 4.83 0.52
CA LYS A 125 12.02 5.24 1.43
C LYS A 125 11.45 6.16 2.51
N ARG A 126 11.58 5.78 3.77
CA ARG A 126 11.11 6.60 4.89
C ARG A 126 11.79 7.97 4.86
N ALA A 127 10.99 9.02 4.82
CA ALA A 127 11.45 10.41 4.68
C ALA A 127 10.84 11.35 5.73
N HIS A 128 9.94 10.84 6.60
CA HIS A 128 9.19 11.61 7.60
C HIS A 128 8.40 12.79 7.00
N ARG A 129 8.03 12.70 5.73
CA ARG A 129 7.25 13.70 5.00
C ARG A 129 5.82 13.21 4.82
N TYR A 130 5.01 13.33 5.87
CA TYR A 130 3.62 12.88 5.85
C TYR A 130 2.82 13.67 4.80
N GLY A 131 2.48 13.01 3.70
CA GLY A 131 1.90 13.65 2.52
C GLY A 131 0.45 14.05 2.72
N ALA A 132 0.19 15.27 3.19
CA ALA A 132 -1.19 15.79 3.32
C ALA A 132 -1.95 15.76 1.99
N ALA A 133 -1.28 16.08 0.87
CA ALA A 133 -1.85 15.94 -0.47
C ALA A 133 -2.19 14.48 -0.81
N ALA A 134 -1.29 13.54 -0.53
CA ALA A 134 -1.53 12.12 -0.76
C ALA A 134 -2.75 11.61 0.02
N ARG A 135 -2.93 12.06 1.27
CA ARG A 135 -4.14 11.72 2.06
C ARG A 135 -5.41 12.28 1.48
N THR A 136 -5.39 13.53 1.05
CA THR A 136 -6.57 14.15 0.41
C THR A 136 -6.93 13.41 -0.87
N THR A 137 -5.94 13.10 -1.70
CA THR A 137 -6.12 12.29 -2.91
C THR A 137 -6.64 10.88 -2.57
N LEU A 138 -6.08 10.23 -1.55
CA LEU A 138 -6.51 8.92 -1.09
C LEU A 138 -8.00 8.94 -0.70
N ARG A 139 -8.41 9.86 0.18
CA ARG A 139 -9.83 10.03 0.58
C ARG A 139 -10.73 10.22 -0.64
N ALA A 140 -10.38 11.18 -1.49
CA ALA A 140 -11.17 11.46 -2.70
C ALA A 140 -11.27 10.24 -3.63
N LEU A 141 -10.21 9.45 -3.76
CA LEU A 141 -10.18 8.26 -4.60
C LEU A 141 -11.05 7.13 -4.02
N LEU A 142 -10.93 6.85 -2.72
CA LEU A 142 -11.75 5.86 -2.02
C LEU A 142 -13.24 6.22 -2.10
N ASP A 143 -13.58 7.48 -1.85
CA ASP A 143 -14.95 7.99 -1.95
C ASP A 143 -15.46 7.93 -3.39
N ARG A 144 -14.63 8.29 -4.37
CA ARG A 144 -15.04 8.32 -5.77
C ARG A 144 -15.41 6.94 -6.31
N PHE A 145 -14.62 5.93 -5.95
CA PHE A 145 -14.83 4.55 -6.39
C PHE A 145 -15.69 3.74 -5.43
N GLN A 146 -16.06 4.29 -4.26
CA GLN A 146 -16.83 3.63 -3.21
C GLN A 146 -16.16 2.31 -2.79
N ILE A 147 -14.85 2.37 -2.53
CA ILE A 147 -14.03 1.23 -2.14
C ILE A 147 -13.36 1.49 -0.79
N GLU A 148 -13.07 0.41 -0.09
CA GLU A 148 -12.35 0.37 1.18
C GLU A 148 -11.34 -0.78 1.11
N PRO A 149 -10.12 -0.58 0.56
CA PRO A 149 -9.12 -1.63 0.36
C PRO A 149 -8.55 -2.23 1.65
N ALA A 150 -8.08 -3.47 1.58
CA ALA A 150 -7.58 -4.21 2.76
C ALA A 150 -6.49 -3.46 3.53
N LEU A 151 -5.53 -2.84 2.84
CA LEU A 151 -4.46 -2.06 3.47
C LEU A 151 -5.02 -0.95 4.37
N VAL A 152 -6.01 -0.21 3.88
CA VAL A 152 -6.63 0.91 4.62
C VAL A 152 -7.38 0.39 5.84
N ARG A 153 -8.16 -0.69 5.69
CA ARG A 153 -8.85 -1.35 6.82
C ARG A 153 -7.88 -1.86 7.87
N THR A 154 -6.83 -2.56 7.45
CA THR A 154 -5.82 -3.14 8.35
C THR A 154 -5.11 -2.06 9.14
N LEU A 155 -4.70 -0.96 8.50
CA LEU A 155 -4.05 0.15 9.18
C LEU A 155 -5.01 0.89 10.11
N THR A 156 -6.27 1.11 9.70
CA THR A 156 -7.30 1.71 10.54
C THR A 156 -7.54 0.89 11.81
N ALA A 157 -7.67 -0.44 11.69
CA ALA A 157 -7.84 -1.35 12.82
C ALA A 157 -6.63 -1.34 13.79
N ARG A 158 -5.45 -0.94 13.30
CA ARG A 158 -4.22 -0.79 14.10
C ARG A 158 -4.02 0.64 14.65
N GLY A 159 -4.98 1.55 14.48
CA GLY A 159 -4.87 2.94 14.91
C GLY A 159 -3.93 3.79 14.04
N LEU A 160 -3.64 3.34 12.82
CA LEU A 160 -2.74 3.99 11.85
C LEU A 160 -3.54 4.42 10.61
N ASP A 161 -4.76 4.92 10.76
CA ASP A 161 -5.62 5.26 9.61
C ASP A 161 -4.92 6.25 8.65
N PRO A 162 -4.65 5.87 7.38
CA PRO A 162 -3.94 6.72 6.42
C PRO A 162 -4.75 7.96 6.00
N ARG A 163 -6.04 8.02 6.31
CA ARG A 163 -6.92 9.18 6.03
C ARG A 163 -6.85 10.24 7.12
N SER A 164 -6.27 9.90 8.27
CA SER A 164 -6.17 10.78 9.44
C SER A 164 -4.92 11.66 9.39
N GLU A 165 -4.98 12.81 10.06
CA GLU A 165 -3.78 13.62 10.33
C GLU A 165 -2.79 12.80 11.19
N PRO A 166 -1.47 12.96 10.99
CA PRO A 166 -0.53 12.21 11.79
C PRO A 166 -0.62 12.74 13.22
N ALA A 167 -0.45 11.88 14.22
CA ALA A 167 -0.24 12.37 15.56
C ALA A 167 0.92 13.38 15.54
N PRO A 168 0.82 14.52 16.25
CA PRO A 168 1.94 15.45 16.34
C PRO A 168 3.16 14.66 16.83
N GLY A 169 4.18 14.57 15.98
CA GLY A 169 5.42 13.90 16.34
C GLY A 169 6.08 14.60 17.52
N PRO A 170 6.98 13.93 18.26
CA PRO A 170 7.85 14.65 19.18
C PRO A 170 8.54 15.76 18.37
N ALA A 171 8.40 17.01 18.84
CA ALA A 171 9.05 18.15 18.21
C ALA A 171 10.50 17.76 17.92
N ALA A 172 10.93 17.90 16.66
CA ALA A 172 12.31 17.65 16.29
C ALA A 172 13.17 18.40 17.32
N SER A 173 13.89 17.65 18.15
CA SER A 173 14.82 18.24 19.11
C SER A 173 15.77 19.08 18.29
N SER A 174 15.65 20.40 18.44
CA SER A 174 16.62 21.35 17.93
C SER A 174 17.94 21.01 18.60
N ASP A 175 18.78 20.22 17.93
CA ASP A 175 20.13 19.96 18.36
C ASP A 175 20.96 21.20 18.00
N PRO A 176 21.48 21.96 18.97
CA PRO A 176 22.38 23.06 18.69
C PRO A 176 23.79 22.50 18.52
N SER A 177 24.31 22.56 17.30
CA SER A 177 25.75 22.47 17.02
C SER A 177 26.19 23.70 16.24
#